data_AF-A0A9D5GTM5-F1
#
_entry.id   AF-A0A9D5GTM5-F1
#
_cell.length_a   1.000
_cell.length_b   1.000
_cell.length_c   1.000
_cell.angle_alpha   90.00
_cell.angle_beta   90.00
_cell.angle_gamma   90.00
#
_symmetry.space_group_name_H-M   'P 1'
#
loop_
_entity.id
_entity.type
_entity.pdbx_description
1 polymer ?
#
loop_
_entity_poly.entity_id
_entity_poly.type
_entity_poly.pdbx_seq_one_letter_code
_entity_poly.pdbx_strand_id
1 'polypeptide(L)'
;MVVVAWPWIALWVKRYHDAGKSGWWCLIPMAVFIIASSIFDWYVGDYMTFLAVIMALLGQDLMAINISLIQSLVTIATLYLIAFLFNRAIRHDPNDNRFGPADGPAHSREDRAHPGRTRMR
;
A
#
# COMPACT_ATOMS: atom_id res chain seq x y z
N MET A 1 -12.42 -10.11 -4.29
CA MET A 1 -11.35 -9.61 -3.39
C MET A 1 -9.95 -9.93 -3.92
N VAL A 2 -9.64 -11.18 -4.29
CA VAL A 2 -8.30 -11.56 -4.79
C VAL A 2 -7.83 -10.77 -6.03
N VAL A 3 -8.72 -10.50 -6.99
CA VAL A 3 -8.36 -9.76 -8.23
C VAL A 3 -7.96 -8.31 -7.97
N VAL A 4 -8.49 -7.67 -6.92
CA VAL A 4 -8.13 -6.29 -6.52
C VAL A 4 -6.92 -6.29 -5.57
N ALA A 5 -6.78 -7.33 -4.75
CA ALA A 5 -5.64 -7.47 -3.86
C ALA A 5 -4.32 -7.72 -4.63
N TRP A 6 -4.37 -8.40 -5.77
CA TRP A 6 -3.18 -8.69 -6.58
C TRP A 6 -2.44 -7.44 -7.09
N PRO A 7 -3.08 -6.47 -7.78
CA PRO A 7 -2.41 -5.25 -8.22
C PRO A 7 -1.90 -4.42 -7.02
N TRP A 8 -2.61 -4.45 -5.89
CA TRP A 8 -2.15 -3.79 -4.66
C TRP A 8 -0.82 -4.37 -4.17
N ILE A 9 -0.72 -5.69 -4.06
CA ILE A 9 0.52 -6.38 -3.66
C ILE A 9 1.65 -6.08 -4.65
N ALA A 10 1.37 -6.16 -5.95
CA ALA A 10 2.35 -5.89 -7.00
C ALA A 10 2.92 -4.46 -6.92
N LEU A 11 2.08 -3.46 -6.63
CA LEU A 11 2.51 -2.06 -6.45
C LEU A 11 3.46 -1.89 -5.26
N TRP A 12 3.17 -2.53 -4.13
CA TRP A 12 4.04 -2.47 -2.95
C TRP A 12 5.38 -3.18 -3.18
N VAL A 13 5.36 -4.36 -3.79
CA VAL A 13 6.59 -5.10 -4.14
C VAL A 13 7.48 -4.24 -5.04
N LYS A 14 6.91 -3.63 -6.09
CA LYS A 14 7.65 -2.72 -6.96
C LYS A 14 8.26 -1.56 -6.18
N ARG A 15 7.47 -0.89 -5.33
CA ARG A 15 7.96 0.27 -4.56
C ARG A 15 9.10 -0.08 -3.60
N TYR A 16 9.04 -1.23 -2.95
CA TYR A 16 10.11 -1.68 -2.06
C TYR A 16 11.37 -2.05 -2.86
N HIS A 17 11.22 -2.64 -4.05
CA HIS A 17 12.34 -2.89 -4.97
C HIS A 17 12.98 -1.59 -5.46
N ASP A 18 12.16 -0.59 -5.85
CA ASP A 18 12.62 0.74 -6.28
C ASP A 18 13.34 1.51 -5.14
N ALA A 19 13.16 1.09 -3.89
CA ALA A 19 13.84 1.63 -2.71
C ALA A 19 15.03 0.76 -2.24
N GLY A 20 15.50 -0.18 -3.08
CA GLY A 20 16.64 -1.06 -2.78
C GLY A 20 16.37 -2.16 -1.75
N LYS A 21 15.11 -2.36 -1.34
CA LYS A 21 14.71 -3.37 -0.33
C LYS A 21 14.08 -4.59 -0.99
N SER A 22 14.12 -5.73 -0.29
CA SER A 22 13.47 -6.96 -0.78
C SER A 22 11.94 -6.80 -0.82
N GLY A 23 11.30 -7.36 -1.85
CA GLY A 23 9.84 -7.28 -2.04
C GLY A 23 9.02 -7.80 -0.87
N TRP A 24 9.58 -8.68 -0.05
CA TRP A 24 8.99 -9.19 1.20
C TRP A 24 8.61 -8.09 2.21
N TRP A 25 9.22 -6.91 2.12
CA TRP A 25 8.81 -5.75 2.94
C TRP A 25 7.40 -5.26 2.63
N CYS A 26 6.78 -5.68 1.52
CA CYS A 26 5.38 -5.42 1.20
C CYS A 26 4.40 -6.03 2.22
N LEU A 27 4.83 -7.02 3.00
CA LEU A 27 4.00 -7.62 4.05
C LEU A 27 3.72 -6.65 5.21
N ILE A 28 4.55 -5.63 5.41
CA ILE A 28 4.35 -4.65 6.49
C ILE A 28 3.10 -3.80 6.28
N PRO A 29 2.93 -3.07 5.16
CA PRO A 29 1.69 -2.31 4.94
C PRO A 29 0.47 -3.22 4.89
N MET A 30 0.63 -4.49 4.48
CA MET A 30 -0.46 -5.47 4.52
C MET A 30 -0.86 -5.84 5.95
N ALA A 31 0.11 -6.16 6.80
CA ALA A 31 -0.13 -6.48 8.21
C ALA A 31 -0.77 -5.29 8.95
N VAL A 32 -0.28 -4.07 8.70
CA VAL A 32 -0.86 -2.85 9.27
C VAL A 32 -2.31 -2.66 8.82
N PHE A 33 -2.61 -2.88 7.54
CA PHE A 33 -3.97 -2.80 7.02
C PHE A 33 -4.90 -3.81 7.69
N ILE A 34 -4.50 -5.08 7.78
CA ILE A 34 -5.28 -6.16 8.39
C ILE A 34 -5.56 -5.85 9.87
N ILE A 35 -4.55 -5.39 10.62
CA ILE A 35 -4.71 -5.05 12.04
C ILE A 35 -5.65 -3.85 12.19
N ALA A 36 -5.46 -2.79 11.41
CA ALA A 36 -6.30 -1.59 11.47
C ALA A 36 -7.76 -1.90 11.11
N SER A 37 -8.00 -2.69 10.07
CA SER A 37 -9.36 -3.10 9.69
C SER A 37 -10.00 -3.99 10.75
N SER A 38 -9.25 -4.93 11.34
CA SER A 38 -9.76 -5.84 12.38
C SER A 38 -10.17 -5.08 13.65
N ILE A 39 -9.39 -4.08 14.06
CA ILE A 39 -9.72 -3.22 15.19
C ILE A 39 -10.99 -2.43 14.90
N PHE A 40 -11.10 -1.86 13.70
CA PHE A 40 -12.29 -1.11 13.30
C PHE A 40 -13.54 -2.00 13.26
N ASP A 41 -13.45 -3.19 12.68
CA ASP A 41 -14.55 -4.18 12.64
C ASP A 41 -15.03 -4.56 14.04
N TRP A 42 -14.09 -4.74 14.99
CA TRP A 42 -14.44 -5.03 16.38
C TRP A 42 -15.26 -3.89 16.99
N TYR A 43 -14.79 -2.64 16.90
CA TYR A 43 -15.55 -1.49 17.44
C TYR A 43 -16.92 -1.30 16.78
N VAL A 44 -17.02 -1.53 15.47
CA VAL A 44 -18.31 -1.47 14.76
C VAL A 44 -19.25 -2.57 15.26
N GLY A 45 -18.75 -3.79 15.46
CA GLY A 45 -19.53 -4.90 16.03
C GLY A 45 -20.07 -4.58 17.42
N ASP A 46 -19.23 -4.05 18.30
CA ASP A 46 -19.62 -3.65 19.65
C ASP A 46 -20.67 -2.52 19.62
N TYR A 47 -20.50 -1.52 18.75
CA TYR A 47 -21.48 -0.45 18.58
C TYR A 47 -22.84 -0.97 18.08
N MET A 48 -22.83 -1.92 17.14
CA MET A 48 -24.04 -2.50 16.56
C MET A 48 -24.83 -3.36 17.56
N THR A 49 -24.13 -4.14 18.37
CA THR A 49 -24.76 -4.93 19.43
C THR A 49 -25.38 -4.01 20.50
N PHE A 50 -24.68 -2.95 20.88
CA PHE A 50 -25.22 -1.93 21.80
C PHE A 50 -26.49 -1.26 21.25
N LEU A 51 -26.46 -0.79 20.00
CA LEU A 51 -27.64 -0.19 19.38
C LEU A 51 -28.82 -1.16 19.28
N ALA A 52 -28.56 -2.43 18.95
CA ALA A 52 -29.61 -3.44 18.86
C ALA A 52 -30.34 -3.65 20.20
N VAL A 53 -29.60 -3.67 21.32
CA VAL A 53 -30.19 -3.76 22.67
C VAL A 53 -31.05 -2.53 22.98
N ILE A 54 -30.58 -1.33 22.66
CA ILE A 54 -31.33 -0.09 22.90
C ILE A 54 -32.63 -0.04 22.07
N MET A 55 -32.57 -0.41 20.79
CA MET A 55 -33.76 -0.41 19.93
C MET A 55 -34.79 -1.45 20.37
N ALA A 56 -34.34 -2.63 20.80
CA ALA A 56 -35.21 -3.64 21.39
C ALA A 56 -35.89 -3.15 22.68
N LEU A 57 -35.16 -2.44 23.55
CA LEU A 57 -35.72 -1.86 24.78
C LEU A 57 -36.73 -0.74 24.51
N LEU A 58 -36.51 0.06 23.45
CA LEU A 58 -37.38 1.17 23.09
C LEU A 58 -38.57 0.75 22.21
N GLY A 59 -38.68 -0.53 21.84
CA GLY A 59 -39.72 -1.03 20.93
C GLY A 59 -39.70 -0.34 19.56
N GLN A 60 -38.55 0.19 19.15
CA GLN A 60 -38.35 0.87 17.88
C GLN A 60 -37.77 -0.11 16.87
N ASP A 61 -38.33 -0.14 15.66
CA ASP A 61 -37.68 -0.81 14.54
C ASP A 61 -36.34 -0.12 14.27
N LEU A 62 -35.26 -0.91 14.24
CA LEU A 62 -33.92 -0.42 13.95
C LEU A 62 -33.96 0.26 12.58
N MET A 63 -33.93 1.60 12.57
CA MET A 63 -33.70 2.34 11.32
C MET A 63 -32.44 1.78 10.70
N ALA A 64 -32.55 1.24 9.49
CA ALA A 64 -31.43 0.70 8.74
C ALA A 64 -30.51 1.85 8.34
N ILE A 65 -29.67 2.31 9.27
CA ILE A 65 -28.47 3.06 8.92
C ILE A 65 -27.71 2.15 7.95
N ASN A 66 -27.39 2.64 6.75
CA ASN A 66 -26.62 1.89 5.75
C ASN A 66 -25.16 1.74 6.23
N ILE A 67 -24.96 0.95 7.28
CA ILE A 67 -23.69 0.67 7.93
C ILE A 67 -22.70 0.07 6.92
N SER A 68 -23.20 -0.68 5.93
CA SER A 68 -22.39 -1.18 4.81
C SER A 68 -21.73 -0.05 4.00
N LEU A 69 -22.42 1.07 3.81
CA LEU A 69 -21.89 2.24 3.10
C LEU A 69 -20.83 2.94 3.94
N ILE A 70 -21.08 3.13 5.24
CA ILE A 70 -20.10 3.71 6.18
C ILE A 70 -18.86 2.83 6.25
N GLN A 71 -19.03 1.50 6.36
CA GLN A 71 -17.94 0.53 6.44
C GLN A 71 -17.05 0.59 5.19
N SER A 72 -17.66 0.64 4.01
CA SER A 72 -16.92 0.73 2.74
C SER A 72 -16.15 2.04 2.62
N LEU A 73 -16.73 3.17 3.02
CA LEU A 73 -16.04 4.47 3.02
C LEU A 73 -14.85 4.49 3.98
N VAL A 74 -15.00 3.97 5.19
CA VAL A 74 -13.90 3.89 6.15
C VAL A 74 -12.80 2.95 5.65
N THR A 75 -13.16 1.82 5.04
CA THR A 75 -12.18 0.88 4.47
C THR A 75 -11.35 1.54 3.37
N ILE A 76 -12.00 2.28 2.47
CA ILE A 76 -11.31 3.03 1.41
C ILE A 76 -10.40 4.11 2.00
N ALA A 77 -10.89 4.87 2.99
CA ALA A 77 -10.09 5.90 3.66
C ALA A 77 -8.84 5.31 4.33
N THR A 78 -8.97 4.17 5.01
CA THR A 78 -7.85 3.45 5.64
C THR A 78 -6.82 2.98 4.62
N LEU A 79 -7.26 2.43 3.47
CA LEU A 79 -6.36 2.06 2.37
C LEU A 79 -5.54 3.25 1.87
N TYR A 80 -6.19 4.40 1.62
CA TYR A 80 -5.52 5.62 1.18
C TYR A 80 -4.58 6.18 2.24
N LEU A 81 -4.98 6.17 3.51
CA LEU A 81 -4.15 6.65 4.61
C LEU A 81 -2.86 5.83 4.72
N ILE A 82 -2.96 4.49 4.70
CA ILE A 82 -1.79 3.61 4.74
C ILE A 82 -0.91 3.83 3.52
N ALA A 83 -1.50 3.93 2.33
CA ALA A 83 -0.75 4.24 1.13
C ALA A 83 0.01 5.56 1.25
N PHE A 84 -0.63 6.61 1.72
CA PHE A 84 -0.01 7.92 1.93
C PHE A 84 1.13 7.87 2.94
N LEU A 85 0.91 7.24 4.11
CA LEU A 85 1.91 7.14 5.17
C LEU A 85 3.15 6.36 4.72
N PHE A 86 2.97 5.20 4.10
CA PHE A 86 4.08 4.39 3.61
C PHE A 86 4.74 4.98 2.35
N ASN A 87 3.98 5.66 1.50
CA ASN A 87 4.51 6.42 0.36
C ASN A 87 5.45 7.54 0.82
N ARG A 88 5.12 8.19 1.94
CA ARG A 88 5.97 9.20 2.58
C ARG A 88 7.17 8.60 3.32
N ALA A 89 7.01 7.43 3.93
CA ALA A 89 8.07 6.78 4.71
C ALA A 89 9.18 6.14 3.84
N ILE A 90 8.83 5.64 2.66
CA ILE A 90 9.78 5.01 1.74
C ILE A 90 10.38 6.08 0.82
N ARG A 91 11.61 6.50 1.09
CA ARG A 91 12.39 7.39 0.22
C ARG A 91 12.87 6.62 -1.01
N HIS A 92 12.91 7.28 -2.16
CA HIS A 92 13.49 6.74 -3.38
C HIS A 92 15.00 6.60 -3.17
N ASP A 93 15.55 5.41 -3.39
CA ASP A 93 17.01 5.20 -3.39
C ASP A 93 17.56 5.79 -4.70
N PRO A 94 18.59 6.66 -4.68
CA PRO A 94 19.24 7.13 -5.89
C PRO A 94 20.03 6.04 -6.64
N ASN A 95 20.29 4.91 -5.99
CA ASN A 95 21.04 3.82 -6.59
C ASN A 95 20.23 3.15 -7.71
N ASP A 96 20.90 2.79 -8.81
CA ASP A 96 20.25 2.10 -9.92
C ASP A 96 19.59 0.81 -9.42
N ASN A 97 18.39 0.53 -9.95
CA ASN A 97 17.57 -0.58 -9.49
C ASN A 97 18.35 -1.89 -9.65
N ARG A 98 18.89 -2.41 -8.54
CA ARG A 98 19.65 -3.67 -8.49
C ARG A 98 18.90 -4.86 -9.06
N PHE A 99 17.57 -4.79 -9.11
CA PHE A 99 16.67 -5.84 -9.57
C PHE A 99 16.01 -5.53 -10.94
N GLY A 100 16.35 -4.40 -11.57
CA GLY A 100 15.99 -4.09 -12.95
C GLY A 100 16.96 -4.76 -13.93
N PRO A 101 16.67 -4.76 -15.25
CA PRO A 101 17.68 -5.09 -16.24
C PRO A 101 18.87 -4.16 -16.00
N ALA A 102 20.06 -4.72 -15.81
CA ALA A 102 21.29 -3.95 -15.63
C ALA A 102 21.31 -2.84 -16.67
N ASP A 103 21.46 -1.60 -16.21
CA ASP A 103 21.31 -0.35 -16.95
C ASP A 103 22.00 -0.51 -18.30
N GLY A 104 21.20 -0.88 -19.31
CA GLY A 104 21.74 -1.26 -20.60
C GLY A 104 22.56 -0.07 -21.12
N PRO A 105 23.76 -0.33 -21.63
CA PRO A 105 24.95 0.55 -21.63
C PRO A 105 24.63 2.05 -21.67
N ALA A 106 24.15 2.58 -20.57
CA ALA A 106 23.80 3.99 -20.39
C ALA A 106 24.93 4.71 -19.68
N HIS A 107 25.67 3.99 -18.83
CA HIS A 107 26.99 4.41 -18.36
C HIS A 107 28.10 4.28 -19.43
N SER A 108 27.84 3.59 -20.54
CA SER A 108 28.75 3.47 -21.69
C SER A 108 28.44 4.48 -22.81
N ARG A 109 27.58 5.48 -22.54
CA ARG A 109 27.32 6.56 -23.50
C ARG A 109 28.40 7.63 -23.47
N GLU A 110 29.15 7.77 -22.38
CA GLU A 110 30.36 8.60 -22.35
C GLU A 110 31.46 8.04 -23.29
N ASP A 111 31.59 6.72 -23.39
CA ASP A 111 32.50 6.07 -24.35
C ASP A 111 32.04 6.17 -25.81
N ARG A 112 30.75 6.42 -26.04
CA ARG A 112 30.19 6.61 -27.39
C ARG A 112 30.17 8.07 -27.86
N ALA A 113 30.37 9.04 -26.96
CA ALA A 113 30.46 10.46 -27.31
C ALA A 113 31.85 10.88 -27.81
N HIS A 114 32.90 10.08 -27.55
CA HIS A 114 34.27 10.36 -27.96
C HIS A 114 34.96 9.14 -28.58
N PRO A 115 34.69 8.81 -29.85
CA PRO A 115 35.35 7.70 -30.56
C PRO A 115 36.77 8.09 -31.03
N GLY A 116 37.59 8.70 -30.16
CA GLY A 116 38.85 9.29 -30.63
C GLY A 116 39.84 9.84 -29.59
N ARG A 117 39.70 9.61 -28.28
CA ARG A 117 40.84 9.88 -27.36
C ARG A 117 41.78 8.68 -27.35
N THR A 118 42.57 8.67 -28.40
CA THR A 118 43.89 8.05 -28.57
C THR A 118 44.57 7.68 -27.25
N ARG A 119 45.01 6.41 -27.19
CA ARG A 119 46.19 6.02 -26.40
C ARG A 119 47.31 7.00 -26.73
N MET A 120 47.72 7.80 -25.75
CA MET A 120 49.06 8.36 -25.74
C MET A 120 49.64 8.22 -24.34
N ARG A 121 50.69 7.40 -24.31
CA ARG A 121 51.66 7.11 -23.26
C ARG A 121 51.25 6.04 -22.26
#